data_AF-A0AAV4G792-F1
#
_entry.id   AF-A0AAV4G792-F1
#
_cell.length_a   1.000
_cell.length_b   1.000
_cell.length_c   1.000
_cell.angle_alpha   90.00
_cell.angle_beta   90.00
_cell.angle_gamma   90.00
#
_symmetry.space_group_name_H-M   'P 1'
#
loop_
_entity.id
_entity.type
_entity.pdbx_description
1 polymer ?
#
loop_
_entity_poly.entity_id
_entity_poly.type
_entity_poly.pdbx_seq_one_letter_code
_entity_poly.pdbx_strand_id
1 'polypeptide(L)'
;MATTSDIRGGLCIHYNNDIYKVVEFLHVKPGKGPAFVRTKLKSVTTGKVIDNTFSAGHKIDDVRVETHSFQFLYADGDTYHFMNQNDYNQIELQKSALDNPHLLKEGQLVTVLINSETSEPLSVDMPAHVILEVASTEPGVKAHSQHIEEADVLFAREIFDYSFSKSSIYKRLEHISSRIGSRLSGSLGAGLALEYAKSQLDSLDLDRVWLQPVQVRKWVRGLRAYAYVKTEKGETTALPVCALIGSIATPSLGINAEVVEVRNFKDLKEEWWSNVQGKIVFYNHPMNPNQVDTFKAYLELEDIYRLGVQKAADYGAVGVIIRSATLKIDDIPHTGFISYGKLPENKYIPVVAISTKGANFLSSLLVLNPKLKFYFRQNCKNLGYVNTHNVIGEITGSAYPNKVIVVSGHLDSSDLGGGAHDNATGSVQSLGVLEIFKKLNYRPRHTIRLVLYMGEQNGMSGAKAYERFENRDSHIFVLENSSGGFAPRGFTFECTQVQFEKLALFRHLFEPYLSDKFIKANLNGGISFLRGKKTILAGLRTDSQRYFDLYHSERDIFKNVNKREFELGQGAMALLVYLVDKYQN
;
A
#
# COMPACT_ATOMS: atom_id res chain seq x y z
N MET A 1 27.00 52.13 38.64
CA MET A 1 26.41 50.95 39.29
C MET A 1 24.94 50.95 38.95
N ALA A 2 24.53 49.93 38.20
CA ALA A 2 23.14 49.73 37.84
C ALA A 2 22.26 49.54 39.09
N THR A 3 20.97 49.79 38.94
CA THR A 3 19.95 49.50 39.97
C THR A 3 18.84 48.65 39.36
N THR A 4 17.87 48.21 40.17
CA THR A 4 16.76 47.39 39.66
C THR A 4 15.95 48.05 38.53
N SER A 5 15.99 49.37 38.36
CA SER A 5 15.35 50.05 37.23
C SER A 5 16.03 49.80 35.88
N ASP A 6 17.30 49.39 35.91
CA ASP A 6 18.11 49.13 34.72
C ASP A 6 18.02 47.66 34.26
N ILE A 7 17.29 46.82 35.01
CA ILE A 7 17.02 45.42 34.65
C ILE A 7 16.22 45.38 33.35
N ARG A 8 16.81 44.73 32.36
CA ARG A 8 16.22 44.48 31.04
C ARG A 8 16.62 43.09 30.55
N GLY A 9 15.83 42.55 29.62
CA GLY A 9 16.17 41.28 28.97
C GLY A 9 17.56 41.35 28.34
N GLY A 10 18.41 40.38 28.66
CA GLY A 10 19.78 40.29 28.18
C GLY A 10 20.84 40.97 29.05
N LEU A 11 20.47 41.69 30.12
CA LEU A 11 21.45 42.22 31.08
C LEU A 11 22.16 41.06 31.81
N CYS A 12 23.49 41.09 31.86
CA CYS A 12 24.29 40.15 32.65
C CYS A 12 24.67 40.78 33.99
N ILE A 13 24.53 40.04 35.07
CA ILE A 13 24.76 40.52 36.44
C ILE A 13 25.57 39.49 37.24
N HIS A 14 26.41 39.96 38.16
CA HIS A 14 27.04 39.08 39.13
C HIS A 14 26.05 38.76 40.26
N TYR A 15 25.75 37.47 40.45
CA TYR A 15 24.75 37.02 41.43
C TYR A 15 25.11 35.63 41.95
N ASN A 16 25.13 35.45 43.28
CA ASN A 16 25.46 34.17 43.94
C ASN A 16 26.75 33.49 43.42
N ASN A 17 27.84 34.26 43.30
CA ASN A 17 29.17 33.80 42.85
C ASN A 17 29.22 33.27 41.42
N ASP A 18 28.28 33.66 40.56
CA ASP A 18 28.27 33.35 39.14
C ASP A 18 27.70 34.54 38.33
N ILE A 19 27.87 34.53 37.02
CA ILE A 19 27.31 35.54 36.11
C ILE A 19 26.00 35.01 35.54
N TYR A 20 24.93 35.78 35.72
CA TYR A 20 23.61 35.44 35.25
C TYR A 20 23.10 36.44 34.22
N LYS A 21 22.50 35.93 33.15
CA LYS A 21 21.77 36.71 32.14
C LYS A 21 20.28 36.76 32.49
N VAL A 22 19.70 37.96 32.53
CA VAL A 22 18.26 38.15 32.71
C VAL A 22 17.51 37.67 31.46
N VAL A 23 16.70 36.62 31.60
CA VAL A 23 15.89 36.06 30.50
C VAL A 23 14.51 36.71 30.47
N GLU A 24 13.88 36.84 31.65
CA GLU A 24 12.57 37.47 31.81
C GLU A 24 12.60 38.36 33.06
N PHE A 25 11.84 39.45 33.04
CA PHE A 25 11.65 40.29 34.22
C PHE A 25 10.24 40.89 34.27
N LEU A 26 9.74 41.13 35.48
CA LEU A 26 8.43 41.73 35.73
C LEU A 26 8.52 42.72 36.89
N HIS A 27 8.21 43.99 36.62
CA HIS A 27 8.07 45.03 37.63
C HIS A 27 6.70 44.93 38.29
N VAL A 28 6.67 44.76 39.61
CA VAL A 28 5.43 44.63 40.39
C VAL A 28 5.32 45.79 41.38
N LYS A 29 4.23 46.56 41.27
CA LYS A 29 3.84 47.62 42.22
C LYS A 29 2.57 47.21 42.96
N PRO A 30 2.68 46.57 44.15
CA PRO A 30 1.50 46.14 44.89
C PRO A 30 0.73 47.33 45.47
N GLY A 31 -0.60 47.21 45.59
CA GLY A 31 -1.46 48.28 46.16
C GLY A 31 -1.17 48.62 47.63
N LYS A 32 -0.51 47.70 48.37
CA LYS A 32 0.12 47.92 49.68
C LYS A 32 1.46 47.16 49.72
N GLY A 33 2.55 47.86 50.04
CA GLY A 33 3.92 47.29 50.15
C GLY A 33 4.93 47.92 49.17
N PRO A 34 6.24 47.68 49.35
CA PRO A 34 7.28 48.21 48.46
C PRO A 34 7.25 47.50 47.09
N ALA A 35 7.63 48.23 46.04
CA ALA A 35 7.77 47.67 44.70
C ALA A 35 8.95 46.69 44.62
N PHE A 36 8.86 45.70 43.74
CA PHE A 36 9.92 44.71 43.49
C PHE A 36 9.93 44.26 42.04
N VAL A 37 11.04 43.64 41.61
CA VAL A 37 11.23 43.09 40.27
C VAL A 37 11.44 41.59 40.39
N ARG A 38 10.54 40.80 39.80
CA ARG A 38 10.73 39.35 39.63
C ARG A 38 11.55 39.11 38.37
N THR A 39 12.52 38.21 38.43
CA THR A 39 13.43 37.91 37.32
C THR A 39 13.61 36.40 37.16
N LYS A 40 13.72 35.94 35.92
CA LYS A 40 14.35 34.66 35.59
C LYS A 40 15.77 34.92 35.13
N LEU A 41 16.70 34.28 35.80
CA LEU A 41 18.13 34.43 35.59
C LEU A 41 18.69 33.12 35.05
N LYS A 42 19.39 33.16 33.91
CA LYS A 42 20.11 32.01 33.35
C LYS A 42 21.60 32.17 33.60
N SER A 43 22.21 31.20 34.27
CA SER A 43 23.67 31.18 34.48
C SER A 43 24.37 31.14 33.12
N VAL A 44 25.33 32.03 32.91
CA VAL A 44 26.15 32.09 31.69
C VAL A 44 27.16 30.93 31.66
N THR A 45 27.58 30.45 32.83
CA THR A 45 28.56 29.37 33.00
C THR A 45 27.92 27.98 32.89
N THR A 46 26.74 27.76 33.50
CA THR A 46 26.11 26.43 33.62
C THR A 46 24.82 26.27 32.83
N GLY A 47 24.27 27.36 32.27
CA GLY A 47 23.00 27.35 31.54
C GLY A 47 21.74 27.15 32.39
N LYS A 48 21.86 26.91 33.71
CA LYS A 48 20.74 26.69 34.63
C LYS A 48 19.91 27.97 34.80
N VAL A 49 18.58 27.83 34.76
CA VAL A 49 17.63 28.94 34.99
C VAL A 49 17.11 28.91 36.44
N ILE A 50 17.12 30.07 37.10
CA ILE A 50 16.60 30.27 38.45
C ILE A 50 15.66 31.48 38.49
N ASP A 51 14.67 31.45 39.38
CA ASP A 51 13.82 32.59 39.69
C ASP A 51 14.42 33.38 40.86
N ASN A 52 14.52 34.71 40.73
CA ASN A 52 14.94 35.59 41.82
C ASN A 52 14.11 36.88 41.85
N THR A 53 13.89 37.44 43.05
CA THR A 53 13.16 38.70 43.24
C THR A 53 14.04 39.76 43.89
N PHE A 54 14.18 40.91 43.24
CA PHE A 54 14.92 42.06 43.76
C PHE A 54 13.97 43.14 44.28
N SER A 55 14.22 43.67 45.47
CA SER A 55 13.50 44.85 45.99
C SER A 55 13.81 46.10 45.17
N ALA A 56 12.83 46.99 44.96
CA ALA A 56 13.06 48.21 44.20
C ALA A 56 14.20 49.07 44.79
N GLY A 57 15.10 49.54 43.93
CA GLY A 57 16.28 50.33 44.29
C GLY A 57 17.49 49.49 44.72
N HIS A 58 17.41 48.15 44.68
CA HIS A 58 18.58 47.30 44.94
C HIS A 58 19.69 47.58 43.92
N LYS A 59 20.93 47.64 44.40
CA LYS A 59 22.12 47.82 43.55
C LYS A 59 22.35 46.54 42.76
N ILE A 60 22.65 46.68 41.49
CA ILE A 60 22.94 45.59 40.57
C ILE A 60 24.38 45.77 40.11
N ASP A 61 25.19 44.74 40.33
CA ASP A 61 26.53 44.65 39.74
C ASP A 61 26.38 44.08 38.33
N ASP A 62 26.30 44.99 37.35
CA ASP A 62 26.23 44.65 35.95
C ASP A 62 27.59 44.19 35.42
N VAL A 63 27.58 43.14 34.62
CA VAL A 63 28.77 42.58 33.97
C VAL A 63 28.60 42.68 32.47
N ARG A 64 29.55 43.30 31.79
CA ARG A 64 29.54 43.36 30.32
C ARG A 64 30.17 42.11 29.73
N VAL A 65 29.37 41.33 29.02
CA VAL A 65 29.79 40.11 28.32
C VAL A 65 29.83 40.38 26.82
N GLU A 66 30.92 39.97 26.17
CA GLU A 66 31.10 40.05 24.73
C GLU A 66 31.19 38.66 24.12
N THR A 67 30.82 38.55 22.85
CA THR A 67 30.80 37.27 22.13
C THR A 67 31.78 37.35 20.97
N HIS A 68 32.74 36.44 20.95
CA HIS A 68 33.82 36.41 19.96
C HIS A 68 33.87 35.04 19.29
N SER A 69 34.18 35.02 18.00
CA SER A 69 34.37 33.77 17.24
C SER A 69 35.81 33.31 17.33
N PHE A 70 35.99 32.06 17.77
CA PHE A 70 37.29 31.42 17.89
C PHE A 70 37.36 30.19 17.00
N GLN A 71 38.54 29.95 16.41
CA GLN A 71 38.83 28.72 15.69
C GLN A 71 39.58 27.76 16.59
N PHE A 72 39.11 26.53 16.68
CA PHE A 72 39.82 25.47 17.36
C PHE A 72 41.09 25.10 16.59
N LEU A 73 42.24 25.10 17.28
CA LEU A 73 43.53 24.80 16.69
C LEU A 73 43.91 23.33 16.87
N TYR A 74 44.07 22.90 18.12
CA TYR A 74 44.44 21.54 18.50
C TYR A 74 44.13 21.30 19.99
N ALA A 75 44.11 20.03 20.41
CA ALA A 75 44.00 19.65 21.81
C ALA A 75 45.34 19.05 22.30
N ASP A 76 45.73 19.41 23.53
CA ASP A 76 46.87 18.82 24.24
C ASP A 76 46.39 18.31 25.62
N GLY A 77 46.25 16.98 25.74
CA GLY A 77 45.68 16.34 26.92
C GLY A 77 44.24 16.79 27.21
N ASP A 78 44.03 17.44 28.35
CA ASP A 78 42.74 18.01 28.76
C ASP A 78 42.60 19.51 28.45
N THR A 79 43.57 20.10 27.75
CA THR A 79 43.58 21.51 27.34
C THR A 79 43.29 21.65 25.84
N TYR A 80 42.43 22.59 25.47
CA TYR A 80 42.04 22.87 24.08
C TYR A 80 42.46 24.29 23.72
N HIS A 81 43.17 24.44 22.60
CA HIS A 81 43.72 25.71 22.15
C HIS A 81 42.85 26.32 21.05
N PHE A 82 42.54 27.60 21.20
CA PHE A 82 41.65 28.33 20.31
C PHE A 82 42.29 29.65 19.87
N MET A 83 42.00 30.11 18.66
CA MET A 83 42.48 31.38 18.11
C MET A 83 41.32 32.29 17.72
N ASN A 84 41.29 33.49 18.26
CA ASN A 84 40.32 34.51 17.90
C ASN A 84 40.47 34.88 16.41
N GLN A 85 39.37 34.91 15.68
CA GLN A 85 39.39 35.19 14.24
C GLN A 85 39.63 36.67 13.90
N ASN A 86 39.50 37.58 14.87
CA ASN A 86 39.65 39.01 14.63
C ASN A 86 41.05 39.53 14.94
N ASP A 87 41.62 39.15 16.09
CA ASP A 87 42.90 39.66 16.59
C ASP A 87 44.02 38.60 16.65
N TYR A 88 43.70 37.35 16.29
CA TYR A 88 44.61 36.20 16.29
C TYR A 88 45.19 35.84 17.66
N ASN A 89 44.65 36.39 18.75
CA ASN A 89 45.03 36.01 20.10
C ASN A 89 44.56 34.58 20.41
N GLN A 90 45.41 33.83 21.10
CA GLN A 90 45.09 32.46 21.50
C GLN A 90 44.64 32.39 22.94
N ILE A 91 43.66 31.52 23.20
CA ILE A 91 43.19 31.18 24.55
C ILE A 91 43.23 29.68 24.74
N GLU A 92 43.34 29.28 26.00
CA GLU A 92 43.35 27.88 26.42
C GLU A 92 42.11 27.62 27.26
N LEU A 93 41.38 26.54 26.93
CA LEU A 93 40.20 26.12 27.69
C LEU A 93 40.35 24.69 28.15
N GLN A 94 39.92 24.43 29.37
CA GLN A 94 39.87 23.08 29.91
C GLN A 94 38.72 22.30 29.27
N LYS A 95 38.93 21.00 29.07
CA LYS A 95 37.94 20.06 28.51
C LYS A 95 36.58 20.11 29.21
N SER A 96 36.57 20.40 30.52
CA SER A 96 35.35 20.55 31.32
C SER A 96 34.49 21.78 30.97
N ALA A 97 35.05 22.76 30.28
CA ALA A 97 34.35 23.97 29.83
C ALA A 97 33.70 23.81 28.45
N LEU A 98 33.84 22.64 27.81
CA LEU A 98 33.38 22.36 26.45
C LEU A 98 32.34 21.23 26.44
N ASP A 99 31.27 21.40 25.66
CA ASP A 99 30.27 20.35 25.44
C ASP A 99 30.71 19.35 24.36
N ASN A 100 30.87 18.08 24.73
CA ASN A 100 31.31 16.99 23.84
C ASN A 100 32.58 17.32 23.00
N PRO A 101 33.70 17.68 23.64
CA PRO A 101 34.88 18.23 22.95
C PRO A 101 35.56 17.27 21.96
N HIS A 102 35.34 15.96 22.12
CA HIS A 102 35.85 14.91 21.22
C HIS A 102 35.24 14.95 19.80
N LEU A 103 34.17 15.73 19.59
CA LEU A 103 33.53 15.92 18.28
C LEU A 103 34.07 17.13 17.52
N LEU A 104 34.91 17.96 18.17
CA LEU A 104 35.45 19.18 17.60
C LEU A 104 36.65 18.87 16.70
N LYS A 105 36.62 19.38 15.48
CA LYS A 105 37.70 19.19 14.49
C LYS A 105 38.55 20.46 14.38
N GLU A 106 39.86 20.30 14.29
CA GLU A 106 40.78 21.41 14.02
C GLU A 106 40.29 22.26 12.84
N GLY A 107 40.32 23.57 13.04
CA GLY A 107 39.82 24.55 12.09
C GLY A 107 38.33 24.91 12.23
N GLN A 108 37.56 24.22 13.08
CA GLN A 108 36.15 24.56 13.33
C GLN A 108 36.00 25.83 14.17
N LEU A 109 34.96 26.59 13.86
CA LEU A 109 34.60 27.80 14.58
C LEU A 109 33.66 27.48 15.75
N VAL A 110 33.99 28.04 16.91
CA VAL A 110 33.16 28.06 18.12
C VAL A 110 32.91 29.51 18.52
N THR A 111 31.85 29.72 19.29
CA THR A 111 31.52 31.05 19.81
C THR A 111 31.82 31.09 21.30
N VAL A 112 32.70 32.00 21.73
CA VAL A 112 33.11 32.12 23.13
C VAL A 112 32.53 33.40 23.72
N LEU A 113 31.85 33.28 24.85
CA LEU A 113 31.43 34.41 25.66
C LEU A 113 32.56 34.81 26.61
N ILE A 114 32.99 36.06 26.56
CA ILE A 114 34.11 36.60 27.34
C ILE A 114 33.59 37.71 28.26
N ASN A 115 34.07 37.72 29.50
CA ASN A 115 33.91 38.87 30.38
C ASN A 115 34.80 40.03 29.89
N SER A 116 34.21 41.13 29.42
CA SER A 116 34.96 42.25 28.86
C SER A 116 35.84 42.99 29.87
N GLU A 117 35.63 42.80 31.17
CA GLU A 117 36.42 43.46 32.22
C GLU A 117 37.64 42.63 32.65
N THR A 118 37.50 41.30 32.72
CA THR A 118 38.58 40.38 33.14
C THR A 118 39.26 39.67 31.97
N SER A 119 38.70 39.77 30.75
CA SER A 119 39.08 38.99 29.57
C SER A 119 38.99 37.47 29.74
N GLU A 120 38.27 37.00 30.77
CA GLU A 120 38.11 35.57 31.04
C GLU A 120 36.97 34.96 30.21
N PRO A 121 37.15 33.75 29.64
CA PRO A 121 36.11 33.03 28.94
C PRO A 121 35.10 32.44 29.93
N LEU A 122 33.81 32.70 29.69
CA LEU A 122 32.70 32.31 30.55
C LEU A 122 32.00 31.05 30.07
N SER A 123 31.80 30.91 28.76
CA SER A 123 31.22 29.71 28.14
C SER A 123 31.51 29.63 26.65
N VAL A 124 31.42 28.41 26.12
CA VAL A 124 31.63 28.10 24.70
C VAL A 124 30.37 27.50 24.12
N ASP A 125 29.82 28.17 23.11
CA ASP A 125 28.78 27.62 22.25
C ASP A 125 29.43 26.84 21.10
N MET A 126 29.24 25.52 21.14
CA MET A 126 29.72 24.58 20.14
C MET A 126 28.86 24.62 18.86
N PRO A 127 29.42 24.30 17.68
CA PRO A 127 28.64 24.27 16.43
C PRO A 127 27.52 23.22 16.51
N ALA A 128 26.35 23.57 15.97
CA ALA A 128 25.16 22.69 16.00
C ALA A 128 25.35 21.38 15.21
N HIS A 129 26.27 21.37 14.24
CA HIS A 129 26.59 20.20 13.42
C HIS A 129 28.09 20.11 13.15
N VAL A 130 28.64 18.89 13.13
CA VAL A 130 30.02 18.59 12.76
C VAL A 130 30.07 17.53 11.66
N ILE A 131 31.01 17.68 10.72
CA ILE A 131 31.25 16.71 9.64
C ILE A 131 32.52 15.92 9.98
N LEU A 132 32.37 14.62 10.25
CA LEU A 132 33.46 13.72 10.63
C LEU A 132 33.56 12.55 9.65
N GLU A 133 34.77 12.01 9.48
CA GLU A 133 35.00 10.80 8.71
C GLU A 133 34.69 9.56 9.55
N VAL A 134 34.00 8.58 8.95
CA VAL A 134 33.67 7.32 9.63
C VAL A 134 34.88 6.39 9.63
N ALA A 135 35.56 6.28 10.78
CA ALA A 135 36.78 5.47 10.94
C ALA A 135 36.54 3.95 10.87
N SER A 136 35.40 3.46 11.38
CA SER A 136 34.98 2.07 11.24
C SER A 136 33.46 1.93 11.43
N THR A 137 32.87 0.93 10.79
CA THR A 137 31.46 0.57 10.98
C THR A 137 31.27 -0.92 10.65
N GLU A 138 30.28 -1.57 11.25
CA GLU A 138 29.96 -2.96 10.93
C GLU A 138 29.56 -3.10 9.44
N PRO A 139 29.83 -4.25 8.79
CA PRO A 139 29.57 -4.42 7.36
C PRO A 139 28.06 -4.41 7.09
N GLY A 140 27.52 -3.23 6.81
CA GLY A 140 26.10 -3.02 6.53
C GLY A 140 25.65 -1.55 6.54
N VAL A 141 26.40 -0.66 7.19
CA VAL A 141 25.93 0.73 7.41
C VAL A 141 26.37 1.71 6.32
N LYS A 142 27.34 1.38 5.46
CA LYS A 142 27.77 2.28 4.36
C LYS A 142 26.71 2.48 3.26
N ALA A 143 25.61 1.70 3.29
CA ALA A 143 24.45 1.85 2.40
C ALA A 143 23.23 2.52 3.08
N HIS A 144 23.34 2.96 4.34
CA HIS A 144 22.22 3.57 5.08
C HIS A 144 21.96 5.06 4.76
N SER A 145 22.67 5.62 3.78
CA SER A 145 22.39 6.96 3.26
C SER A 145 22.11 6.91 1.76
N GLN A 146 21.02 6.23 1.37
CA GLN A 146 20.19 6.82 0.33
C GLN A 146 19.60 8.08 0.97
N HIS A 147 20.28 9.22 0.81
CA HIS A 147 19.73 10.51 1.22
C HIS A 147 18.45 10.71 0.41
N ILE A 148 17.31 10.47 1.06
CA ILE A 148 16.02 10.89 0.54
C ILE A 148 16.07 12.41 0.56
N GLU A 149 16.00 12.99 -0.62
CA GLU A 149 16.25 14.40 -0.82
C GLU A 149 15.00 15.18 -0.41
N GLU A 150 15.15 16.44 0.01
CA GLU A 150 14.02 17.35 0.21
C GLU A 150 13.14 17.40 -1.06
N ALA A 151 13.75 17.26 -2.24
CA ALA A 151 13.08 17.13 -3.52
C ALA A 151 12.10 15.95 -3.59
N ASP A 152 12.39 14.81 -2.94
CA ASP A 152 11.50 13.64 -2.94
C ASP A 152 10.26 13.88 -2.09
N VAL A 153 10.41 14.58 -0.96
CA VAL A 153 9.28 14.99 -0.11
C VAL A 153 8.36 15.94 -0.86
N LEU A 154 8.93 16.93 -1.55
CA LEU A 154 8.19 17.89 -2.36
C LEU A 154 7.49 17.21 -3.54
N PHE A 155 8.19 16.34 -4.27
CA PHE A 155 7.61 15.63 -5.40
C PHE A 155 6.53 14.63 -4.97
N ALA A 156 6.69 13.96 -3.82
CA ALA A 156 5.64 13.15 -3.22
C ALA A 156 4.37 13.99 -2.99
N ARG A 157 4.51 15.18 -2.41
CA ARG A 157 3.39 16.11 -2.23
C ARG A 157 2.73 16.50 -3.55
N GLU A 158 3.51 16.81 -4.58
CA GLU A 158 2.97 17.13 -5.91
C GLU A 158 2.19 15.97 -6.53
N ILE A 159 2.70 14.73 -6.41
CA ILE A 159 2.01 13.51 -6.86
C ILE A 159 0.63 13.41 -6.19
N PHE A 160 0.57 13.53 -4.87
CA PHE A 160 -0.69 13.40 -4.14
C PHE A 160 -1.63 14.58 -4.39
N ASP A 161 -1.13 15.81 -4.44
CA ASP A 161 -1.92 17.00 -4.77
C ASP A 161 -2.55 16.86 -6.16
N TYR A 162 -1.79 16.38 -7.16
CA TYR A 162 -2.34 16.08 -8.49
C TYR A 162 -3.41 14.98 -8.42
N SER A 163 -3.10 13.88 -7.72
CA SER A 163 -4.01 12.74 -7.58
C SER A 163 -5.39 13.15 -7.06
N PHE A 164 -5.42 14.05 -6.07
CA PHE A 164 -6.66 14.49 -5.43
C PHE A 164 -7.42 15.59 -6.16
N SER A 165 -6.70 16.48 -6.85
CA SER A 165 -7.30 17.72 -7.35
C SER A 165 -7.50 17.76 -8.86
N LYS A 166 -6.68 17.03 -9.62
CA LYS A 166 -6.60 17.14 -11.09
C LYS A 166 -6.79 15.82 -11.82
N SER A 167 -6.57 14.69 -11.15
CA SER A 167 -6.62 13.37 -11.76
C SER A 167 -7.97 13.06 -12.40
N SER A 168 -7.93 12.48 -13.60
CA SER A 168 -9.14 12.10 -14.34
C SER A 168 -9.66 10.69 -13.99
N ILE A 169 -8.95 9.96 -13.12
CA ILE A 169 -9.17 8.53 -12.90
C ILE A 169 -10.57 8.17 -12.39
N TYR A 170 -11.20 8.99 -11.55
CA TYR A 170 -12.52 8.66 -11.01
C TYR A 170 -13.61 8.67 -12.08
N LYS A 171 -13.54 9.62 -13.03
CA LYS A 171 -14.43 9.66 -14.20
C LYS A 171 -14.16 8.47 -15.14
N ARG A 172 -12.89 8.09 -15.29
CA ARG A 172 -12.53 6.92 -16.10
C ARG A 172 -13.06 5.62 -15.49
N LEU A 173 -12.98 5.52 -14.16
CA LEU A 173 -13.53 4.41 -13.38
C LEU A 173 -15.05 4.31 -13.53
N GLU A 174 -15.78 5.43 -13.44
CA GLU A 174 -17.22 5.49 -13.70
C GLU A 174 -17.54 4.97 -15.11
N HIS A 175 -16.81 5.46 -16.13
CA HIS A 175 -17.05 5.05 -17.51
C HIS A 175 -16.90 3.53 -17.69
N ILE A 176 -15.76 2.98 -17.30
CA ILE A 176 -15.48 1.55 -17.50
C ILE A 176 -16.40 0.66 -16.65
N SER A 177 -16.81 1.11 -15.46
CA SER A 177 -17.56 0.26 -14.52
C SER A 177 -19.08 0.45 -14.59
N SER A 178 -19.57 1.56 -15.16
CA SER A 178 -21.00 1.87 -15.23
C SER A 178 -21.52 2.05 -16.65
N ARG A 179 -20.74 2.67 -17.56
CA ARG A 179 -21.16 2.83 -18.96
C ARG A 179 -20.85 1.59 -19.79
N ILE A 180 -19.68 0.99 -19.59
CA ILE A 180 -19.34 -0.31 -20.19
C ILE A 180 -19.88 -1.44 -19.30
N GLY A 181 -19.61 -1.38 -18.00
CA GLY A 181 -20.12 -2.34 -17.02
C GLY A 181 -19.35 -3.66 -17.04
N SER A 182 -20.09 -4.77 -17.00
CA SER A 182 -19.52 -6.12 -16.99
C SER A 182 -18.66 -6.38 -18.22
N ARG A 183 -17.45 -6.91 -18.01
CA ARG A 183 -16.45 -7.07 -19.07
C ARG A 183 -15.71 -8.39 -18.96
N LEU A 184 -16.46 -9.48 -18.80
CA LEU A 184 -15.90 -10.83 -18.82
C LEU A 184 -15.16 -11.08 -20.13
N SER A 185 -13.98 -11.69 -20.07
CA SER A 185 -13.13 -11.85 -21.24
C SER A 185 -13.83 -12.62 -22.38
N GLY A 186 -13.66 -12.12 -23.61
CA GLY A 186 -14.37 -12.60 -24.81
C GLY A 186 -15.80 -12.09 -24.99
N SER A 187 -16.32 -11.27 -24.07
CA SER A 187 -17.61 -10.58 -24.20
C SER A 187 -17.52 -9.27 -24.98
N LEU A 188 -18.67 -8.70 -25.35
CA LEU A 188 -18.75 -7.35 -25.94
C LEU A 188 -18.19 -6.29 -24.99
N GLY A 189 -18.53 -6.37 -23.70
CA GLY A 189 -18.03 -5.42 -22.69
C GLY A 189 -16.51 -5.44 -22.55
N ALA A 190 -15.88 -6.61 -22.68
CA ALA A 190 -14.41 -6.71 -22.70
C ALA A 190 -13.79 -6.04 -23.95
N GLY A 191 -14.43 -6.18 -25.12
CA GLY A 191 -14.00 -5.49 -26.34
C GLY A 191 -14.11 -3.96 -26.22
N LEU A 192 -15.24 -3.47 -25.72
CA LEU A 192 -15.44 -2.04 -25.45
C LEU A 192 -14.46 -1.49 -24.42
N ALA A 193 -14.16 -2.26 -23.35
CA ALA A 193 -13.19 -1.87 -22.34
C ALA A 193 -11.77 -1.77 -22.92
N LEU A 194 -11.40 -2.68 -23.83
CA LEU A 194 -10.13 -2.68 -24.55
C LEU A 194 -9.99 -1.42 -25.42
N GLU A 195 -10.99 -1.13 -26.25
CA GLU A 195 -11.01 0.07 -27.10
C GLU A 195 -10.94 1.35 -26.26
N TYR A 196 -11.73 1.40 -25.19
CA TYR A 196 -11.72 2.51 -24.26
C TYR A 196 -10.36 2.71 -23.62
N ALA A 197 -9.77 1.65 -23.05
CA ALA A 197 -8.45 1.72 -22.40
C ALA A 197 -7.36 2.18 -23.38
N LYS A 198 -7.37 1.67 -24.62
CA LYS A 198 -6.44 2.12 -25.66
C LYS A 198 -6.61 3.62 -25.95
N SER A 199 -7.85 4.08 -26.13
CA SER A 199 -8.14 5.50 -26.38
C SER A 199 -7.67 6.41 -25.24
N GLN A 200 -7.77 5.94 -23.99
CA GLN A 200 -7.31 6.69 -22.83
C GLN A 200 -5.78 6.81 -22.83
N LEU A 201 -5.06 5.75 -23.22
CA LEU A 201 -3.60 5.80 -23.34
C LEU A 201 -3.12 6.65 -24.51
N ASP A 202 -3.78 6.55 -25.66
CA ASP A 202 -3.49 7.39 -26.83
C ASP A 202 -3.64 8.89 -26.48
N SER A 203 -4.57 9.23 -25.56
CA SER A 203 -4.78 10.61 -25.10
C SER A 203 -3.69 11.17 -24.17
N LEU A 204 -2.78 10.33 -23.67
CA LEU A 204 -1.73 10.72 -22.72
C LEU A 204 -0.41 11.12 -23.38
N ASP A 205 -0.34 11.11 -24.72
CA ASP A 205 0.88 11.44 -25.48
C ASP A 205 2.08 10.57 -25.03
N LEU A 206 1.85 9.27 -24.92
CA LEU A 206 2.88 8.29 -24.56
C LEU A 206 3.80 8.00 -25.75
N ASP A 207 5.04 7.58 -25.49
CA ASP A 207 5.99 7.25 -26.56
C ASP A 207 5.48 6.08 -27.42
N ARG A 208 4.79 5.12 -26.78
CA ARG A 208 4.20 3.96 -27.44
C ARG A 208 2.91 3.53 -26.78
N VAL A 209 1.93 3.15 -27.62
CA VAL A 209 0.70 2.45 -27.22
C VAL A 209 0.43 1.35 -28.23
N TRP A 210 0.21 0.11 -27.77
CA TRP A 210 -0.08 -1.01 -28.66
C TRP A 210 -0.97 -2.06 -28.01
N LEU A 211 -1.50 -2.93 -28.87
CA LEU A 211 -2.27 -4.10 -28.48
C LEU A 211 -1.41 -5.34 -28.64
N GLN A 212 -1.30 -6.16 -27.59
CA GLN A 212 -0.56 -7.42 -27.63
C GLN A 212 -1.56 -8.58 -27.75
N PRO A 213 -1.46 -9.47 -28.77
CA PRO A 213 -2.41 -10.56 -28.97
C PRO A 213 -2.50 -11.54 -27.79
N VAL A 214 -3.73 -11.91 -27.44
CA VAL A 214 -4.08 -12.89 -26.39
C VAL A 214 -5.22 -13.76 -26.90
N GLN A 215 -5.19 -15.05 -26.54
CA GLN A 215 -6.32 -15.95 -26.75
C GLN A 215 -6.98 -16.27 -25.40
N VAL A 216 -8.29 -16.10 -25.32
CA VAL A 216 -9.08 -16.32 -24.09
C VAL A 216 -10.25 -17.26 -24.37
N ARG A 217 -10.68 -18.01 -23.35
CA ARG A 217 -11.91 -18.80 -23.44
C ARG A 217 -13.11 -17.87 -23.36
N LYS A 218 -14.04 -17.98 -24.30
CA LYS A 218 -15.31 -17.27 -24.26
C LYS A 218 -16.34 -18.12 -23.54
N TRP A 219 -16.78 -17.64 -22.39
CA TRP A 219 -17.84 -18.25 -21.60
C TRP A 219 -19.00 -17.28 -21.43
N VAL A 220 -20.23 -17.78 -21.51
CA VAL A 220 -21.44 -16.98 -21.25
C VAL A 220 -22.29 -17.69 -20.20
N ARG A 221 -22.75 -16.92 -19.22
CA ARG A 221 -23.60 -17.40 -18.11
C ARG A 221 -24.98 -17.86 -18.56
N GLY A 222 -25.53 -17.18 -19.56
CA GLY A 222 -26.90 -17.41 -20.03
C GLY A 222 -27.94 -16.78 -19.10
N LEU A 223 -29.13 -17.36 -19.06
CA LEU A 223 -30.22 -16.90 -18.19
C LEU A 223 -29.86 -17.07 -16.71
N ARG A 224 -30.51 -16.27 -15.86
CA ARG A 224 -30.32 -16.34 -14.40
C ARG A 224 -30.58 -17.76 -13.91
N ALA A 225 -29.61 -18.31 -13.17
CA ALA A 225 -29.75 -19.61 -12.56
C ALA A 225 -30.89 -19.59 -11.54
N TYR A 226 -31.58 -20.71 -11.41
CA TYR A 226 -32.70 -20.88 -10.49
C TYR A 226 -32.48 -22.14 -9.66
N ALA A 227 -32.73 -22.05 -8.35
CA ALA A 227 -32.62 -23.16 -7.44
C ALA A 227 -33.67 -23.11 -6.35
N TYR A 228 -34.01 -24.29 -5.83
CA TYR A 228 -34.85 -24.44 -4.65
C TYR A 228 -34.52 -25.74 -3.91
N VAL A 229 -34.84 -25.77 -2.62
CA VAL A 229 -34.96 -27.00 -1.84
C VAL A 229 -36.42 -27.41 -1.77
N LYS A 230 -36.68 -28.71 -1.78
CA LYS A 230 -38.02 -29.27 -1.63
C LYS A 230 -38.07 -30.12 -0.35
N THR A 231 -38.99 -29.78 0.56
CA THR A 231 -39.23 -30.56 1.77
C THR A 231 -40.01 -31.83 1.45
N GLU A 232 -40.09 -32.78 2.39
CA GLU A 232 -40.86 -34.02 2.22
C GLU A 232 -42.36 -33.76 2.03
N LYS A 233 -42.88 -32.68 2.62
CA LYS A 233 -44.27 -32.22 2.43
C LYS A 233 -44.53 -31.63 1.05
N GLY A 234 -43.49 -31.48 0.24
CA GLY A 234 -43.57 -30.96 -1.12
C GLY A 234 -43.43 -29.44 -1.24
N GLU A 235 -43.28 -28.73 -0.12
CA GLU A 235 -43.06 -27.28 -0.10
C GLU A 235 -41.68 -26.94 -0.68
N THR A 236 -41.63 -25.92 -1.52
CA THR A 236 -40.39 -25.46 -2.16
C THR A 236 -39.97 -24.09 -1.64
N THR A 237 -38.71 -23.97 -1.24
CA THR A 237 -38.11 -22.69 -0.86
C THR A 237 -37.04 -22.34 -1.87
N ALA A 238 -37.23 -21.23 -2.60
CA ALA A 238 -36.27 -20.73 -3.56
C ALA A 238 -35.00 -20.23 -2.85
N LEU A 239 -33.83 -20.48 -3.45
CA LEU A 239 -32.55 -20.06 -2.93
C LEU A 239 -31.81 -19.22 -3.98
N PRO A 240 -31.34 -18.01 -3.63
CA PRO A 240 -30.53 -17.20 -4.52
C PRO A 240 -29.24 -17.94 -4.91
N VAL A 241 -29.06 -18.14 -6.23
CA VAL A 241 -27.88 -18.79 -6.79
C VAL A 241 -27.34 -18.02 -8.00
N CYS A 242 -26.05 -18.21 -8.27
CA CYS A 242 -25.44 -17.83 -9.54
C CYS A 242 -24.52 -18.94 -10.04
N ALA A 243 -24.39 -19.11 -11.35
CA ALA A 243 -23.39 -20.01 -11.92
C ALA A 243 -21.95 -19.59 -11.55
N LEU A 244 -21.00 -20.51 -11.63
CA LEU A 244 -19.57 -20.18 -11.54
C LEU A 244 -19.00 -20.00 -12.96
N ILE A 245 -18.05 -19.07 -13.11
CA ILE A 245 -17.38 -18.81 -14.40
C ILE A 245 -16.64 -20.07 -14.81
N GLY A 246 -16.91 -20.54 -16.03
CA GLY A 246 -16.36 -21.78 -16.57
C GLY A 246 -17.29 -22.99 -16.47
N SER A 247 -18.36 -22.92 -15.68
CA SER A 247 -19.32 -24.02 -15.48
C SER A 247 -20.13 -24.36 -16.74
N ILE A 248 -20.72 -25.56 -16.79
CA ILE A 248 -21.56 -26.03 -17.90
C ILE A 248 -23.06 -25.91 -17.59
N ALA A 249 -23.91 -25.90 -18.62
CA ALA A 249 -25.36 -25.96 -18.44
C ALA A 249 -25.80 -27.26 -17.73
N THR A 250 -26.90 -27.17 -16.97
CA THR A 250 -27.62 -28.38 -16.54
C THR A 250 -28.35 -29.01 -17.73
N PRO A 251 -28.80 -30.28 -17.62
CA PRO A 251 -29.83 -30.82 -18.49
C PRO A 251 -31.04 -29.88 -18.60
N SER A 252 -31.84 -30.01 -19.66
CA SER A 252 -32.97 -29.10 -19.94
C SER A 252 -33.98 -29.01 -18.79
N LEU A 253 -34.20 -30.12 -18.09
CA LEU A 253 -35.08 -30.23 -16.92
C LEU A 253 -34.45 -29.75 -15.61
N GLY A 254 -33.16 -29.37 -15.61
CA GLY A 254 -32.38 -29.10 -14.41
C GLY A 254 -31.85 -30.38 -13.75
N ILE A 255 -31.21 -30.21 -12.59
CA ILE A 255 -30.76 -31.31 -11.73
C ILE A 255 -31.60 -31.30 -10.46
N ASN A 256 -32.09 -32.47 -10.03
CA ASN A 256 -32.75 -32.66 -8.75
C ASN A 256 -32.17 -33.90 -8.06
N ALA A 257 -31.26 -33.72 -7.12
CA ALA A 257 -30.54 -34.81 -6.48
C ALA A 257 -30.32 -34.56 -4.99
N GLU A 258 -30.04 -35.63 -4.25
CA GLU A 258 -29.67 -35.54 -2.83
C GLU A 258 -28.38 -34.73 -2.67
N VAL A 259 -28.27 -33.98 -1.58
CA VAL A 259 -27.11 -33.15 -1.28
C VAL A 259 -26.24 -33.80 -0.20
N VAL A 260 -24.93 -33.79 -0.39
CA VAL A 260 -23.95 -34.14 0.65
C VAL A 260 -23.12 -32.91 1.00
N GLU A 261 -23.14 -32.53 2.28
CA GLU A 261 -22.42 -31.35 2.77
C GLU A 261 -20.96 -31.69 3.11
N VAL A 262 -20.05 -30.82 2.66
CA VAL A 262 -18.62 -30.82 2.99
C VAL A 262 -18.29 -29.51 3.69
N ARG A 263 -17.95 -29.57 4.97
CA ARG A 263 -17.54 -28.39 5.74
C ARG A 263 -16.04 -28.13 5.70
N ASN A 264 -15.24 -29.18 5.57
CA ASN A 264 -13.80 -29.06 5.40
C ASN A 264 -13.31 -29.97 4.29
N PHE A 265 -12.83 -29.38 3.20
CA PHE A 265 -12.33 -30.10 2.04
C PHE A 265 -11.06 -30.91 2.34
N LYS A 266 -10.19 -30.38 3.21
CA LYS A 266 -8.85 -30.96 3.48
C LYS A 266 -8.90 -32.21 4.36
N ASP A 267 -9.97 -32.39 5.13
CA ASP A 267 -10.10 -33.49 6.09
C ASP A 267 -10.85 -34.70 5.51
N LEU A 268 -11.29 -34.63 4.24
CA LEU A 268 -12.04 -35.72 3.61
C LEU A 268 -11.11 -36.88 3.26
N LYS A 269 -11.29 -38.02 3.94
CA LYS A 269 -10.65 -39.28 3.58
C LYS A 269 -11.22 -39.86 2.27
N GLU A 270 -10.43 -40.70 1.61
CA GLU A 270 -10.79 -41.35 0.33
C GLU A 270 -12.16 -42.06 0.41
N GLU A 271 -12.47 -42.71 1.54
CA GLU A 271 -13.69 -43.51 1.71
C GLU A 271 -14.97 -42.66 1.78
N TRP A 272 -14.87 -41.39 2.20
CA TRP A 272 -16.02 -40.49 2.26
C TRP A 272 -16.63 -40.28 0.87
N TRP A 273 -15.78 -40.21 -0.15
CA TRP A 273 -16.18 -39.92 -1.52
C TRP A 273 -17.02 -41.03 -2.16
N SER A 274 -16.95 -42.25 -1.65
CA SER A 274 -17.82 -43.36 -2.10
C SER A 274 -19.32 -43.06 -1.95
N ASN A 275 -19.70 -42.08 -1.12
CA ASN A 275 -21.08 -41.67 -0.89
C ASN A 275 -21.63 -40.64 -1.88
N VAL A 276 -20.81 -40.18 -2.84
CA VAL A 276 -21.09 -39.03 -3.72
C VAL A 276 -21.80 -39.39 -5.02
N GLN A 277 -21.71 -40.65 -5.47
CA GLN A 277 -22.28 -41.09 -6.74
C GLN A 277 -23.76 -40.70 -6.88
N GLY A 278 -24.09 -39.95 -7.93
CA GLY A 278 -25.45 -39.51 -8.23
C GLY A 278 -25.95 -38.32 -7.40
N LYS A 279 -25.12 -37.74 -6.52
CA LYS A 279 -25.50 -36.66 -5.60
C LYS A 279 -24.88 -35.32 -5.98
N ILE A 280 -25.38 -34.26 -5.34
CA ILE A 280 -24.80 -32.91 -5.41
C ILE A 280 -23.86 -32.73 -4.23
N VAL A 281 -22.62 -32.33 -4.49
CA VAL A 281 -21.66 -31.99 -3.42
C VAL A 281 -21.84 -30.52 -3.04
N PHE A 282 -22.10 -30.23 -1.77
CA PHE A 282 -22.21 -28.88 -1.24
C PHE A 282 -20.97 -28.53 -0.40
N TYR A 283 -20.07 -27.74 -0.96
CA TYR A 283 -18.92 -27.19 -0.25
C TYR A 283 -19.35 -25.99 0.60
N ASN A 284 -19.59 -26.25 1.89
CA ASN A 284 -20.01 -25.28 2.90
C ASN A 284 -18.84 -24.89 3.82
N HIS A 285 -17.72 -24.48 3.24
CA HIS A 285 -16.59 -23.94 3.99
C HIS A 285 -16.74 -22.42 4.11
N PRO A 286 -17.04 -21.87 5.30
CA PRO A 286 -17.11 -20.42 5.49
C PRO A 286 -15.71 -19.80 5.39
N MET A 287 -15.61 -18.56 4.89
CA MET A 287 -14.40 -17.76 5.11
C MET A 287 -14.16 -17.62 6.61
N ASN A 288 -12.92 -17.78 7.04
CA ASN A 288 -12.53 -17.73 8.43
C ASN A 288 -12.63 -16.30 9.00
N PRO A 289 -13.58 -16.00 9.91
CA PRO A 289 -13.76 -14.65 10.45
C PRO A 289 -12.63 -14.22 11.40
N ASN A 290 -11.82 -15.15 11.90
CA ASN A 290 -10.69 -14.86 12.78
C ASN A 290 -9.43 -14.44 12.00
N GLN A 291 -9.43 -14.58 10.67
CA GLN A 291 -8.37 -14.05 9.81
C GLN A 291 -8.58 -12.57 9.57
N VAL A 292 -7.77 -11.74 10.23
CA VAL A 292 -7.84 -10.27 10.11
C VAL A 292 -7.62 -9.81 8.68
N ASP A 293 -6.70 -10.44 7.94
CA ASP A 293 -6.51 -10.19 6.51
C ASP A 293 -7.48 -11.06 5.72
N THR A 294 -8.55 -10.45 5.23
CA THR A 294 -9.63 -11.15 4.52
C THR A 294 -9.17 -11.79 3.21
N PHE A 295 -8.07 -11.33 2.60
CA PHE A 295 -7.47 -12.02 1.45
C PHE A 295 -6.89 -13.37 1.88
N LYS A 296 -6.28 -13.46 3.07
CA LYS A 296 -5.84 -14.76 3.62
C LYS A 296 -7.02 -15.67 3.91
N ALA A 297 -8.10 -15.13 4.47
CA ALA A 297 -9.34 -15.88 4.68
C ALA A 297 -9.91 -16.45 3.37
N TYR A 298 -9.82 -15.69 2.28
CA TYR A 298 -10.24 -16.14 0.95
C TYR A 298 -9.32 -17.23 0.38
N LEU A 299 -8.00 -17.09 0.54
CA LEU A 299 -7.03 -18.09 0.07
C LEU A 299 -7.21 -19.47 0.71
N GLU A 300 -7.80 -19.55 1.91
CA GLU A 300 -8.17 -20.82 2.54
C GLU A 300 -9.21 -21.61 1.72
N LEU A 301 -9.98 -20.95 0.83
CA LEU A 301 -10.98 -21.55 -0.05
C LEU A 301 -10.44 -22.03 -1.40
N GLU A 302 -9.20 -21.71 -1.73
CA GLU A 302 -8.64 -21.86 -3.08
C GLU A 302 -8.74 -23.30 -3.63
N ASP A 303 -8.56 -24.30 -2.76
CA ASP A 303 -8.65 -25.72 -3.12
C ASP A 303 -10.05 -26.10 -3.64
N ILE A 304 -11.11 -25.49 -3.12
CA ILE A 304 -12.49 -25.76 -3.54
C ILE A 304 -12.68 -25.30 -5.00
N TYR A 305 -12.21 -24.10 -5.32
CA TYR A 305 -12.34 -23.52 -6.67
C TYR A 305 -11.40 -24.19 -7.68
N ARG A 306 -10.21 -24.65 -7.25
CA ARG A 306 -9.21 -25.26 -8.14
C ARG A 306 -9.36 -26.76 -8.34
N LEU A 307 -9.77 -27.50 -7.31
CA LEU A 307 -9.75 -28.97 -7.27
C LEU A 307 -11.10 -29.58 -6.88
N GLY A 308 -11.96 -28.85 -6.17
CA GLY A 308 -13.23 -29.38 -5.66
C GLY A 308 -14.12 -29.96 -6.74
N VAL A 309 -14.28 -29.25 -7.86
CA VAL A 309 -15.12 -29.72 -8.98
C VAL A 309 -14.56 -30.99 -9.61
N GLN A 310 -13.23 -31.07 -9.79
CA GLN A 310 -12.58 -32.28 -10.30
C GLN A 310 -12.86 -33.47 -9.37
N LYS A 311 -12.59 -33.30 -8.08
CA LYS A 311 -12.77 -34.35 -7.07
C LYS A 311 -14.23 -34.82 -7.01
N ALA A 312 -15.21 -33.91 -6.99
CA ALA A 312 -16.61 -34.30 -6.97
C ALA A 312 -17.01 -35.15 -8.21
N ALA A 313 -16.58 -34.74 -9.40
CA ALA A 313 -16.89 -35.44 -10.64
C ALA A 313 -16.19 -36.81 -10.74
N ASP A 314 -14.96 -36.94 -10.24
CA ASP A 314 -14.22 -38.21 -10.23
C ASP A 314 -14.97 -39.31 -9.45
N TYR A 315 -15.80 -38.95 -8.47
CA TYR A 315 -16.67 -39.86 -7.70
C TYR A 315 -18.14 -39.80 -8.10
N GLY A 316 -18.43 -39.31 -9.32
CA GLY A 316 -19.75 -39.40 -9.92
C GLY A 316 -20.81 -38.45 -9.35
N ALA A 317 -20.39 -37.32 -8.75
CA ALA A 317 -21.31 -36.24 -8.44
C ALA A 317 -22.03 -35.77 -9.72
N VAL A 318 -23.28 -35.38 -9.60
CA VAL A 318 -24.05 -34.81 -10.72
C VAL A 318 -23.99 -33.28 -10.77
N GLY A 319 -23.55 -32.64 -9.69
CA GLY A 319 -23.38 -31.20 -9.61
C GLY A 319 -22.68 -30.76 -8.33
N VAL A 320 -22.31 -29.49 -8.28
CA VAL A 320 -21.63 -28.88 -7.13
C VAL A 320 -22.32 -27.58 -6.72
N ILE A 321 -22.48 -27.38 -5.41
CA ILE A 321 -22.88 -26.11 -4.79
C ILE A 321 -21.69 -25.59 -3.98
N ILE A 322 -21.35 -24.32 -4.15
CA ILE A 322 -20.28 -23.65 -3.40
C ILE A 322 -20.89 -22.53 -2.55
N ARG A 323 -20.58 -22.50 -1.25
CA ARG A 323 -20.89 -21.34 -0.40
C ARG A 323 -20.13 -20.12 -0.91
N SER A 324 -20.83 -19.00 -1.06
CA SER A 324 -20.21 -17.73 -1.48
C SER A 324 -19.06 -17.32 -0.57
N ALA A 325 -17.97 -16.87 -1.20
CA ALA A 325 -16.74 -16.44 -0.52
C ALA A 325 -16.88 -15.01 0.03
N THR A 326 -17.63 -14.89 1.13
CA THR A 326 -17.79 -13.63 1.87
C THR A 326 -17.95 -13.91 3.36
N LEU A 327 -17.54 -12.95 4.19
CA LEU A 327 -17.81 -12.94 5.64
C LEU A 327 -19.23 -12.44 5.95
N LYS A 328 -19.86 -11.75 4.99
CA LYS A 328 -21.20 -11.20 5.16
C LYS A 328 -22.27 -12.30 5.13
N ILE A 329 -23.24 -12.23 6.02
CA ILE A 329 -24.42 -13.10 6.01
C ILE A 329 -25.54 -12.39 5.25
N ASP A 330 -25.76 -12.76 3.99
CA ASP A 330 -26.83 -12.20 3.16
C ASP A 330 -27.30 -13.15 2.05
N ASP A 331 -28.19 -12.65 1.20
CA ASP A 331 -28.83 -13.37 0.10
C ASP A 331 -28.15 -13.15 -1.27
N ILE A 332 -26.92 -12.63 -1.30
CA ILE A 332 -26.19 -12.38 -2.55
C ILE A 332 -25.20 -13.52 -2.83
N PRO A 333 -25.36 -14.26 -3.93
CA PRO A 333 -24.38 -15.25 -4.34
C PRO A 333 -23.18 -14.60 -5.04
N HIS A 334 -21.99 -15.12 -4.77
CA HIS A 334 -20.73 -14.69 -5.37
C HIS A 334 -20.30 -15.70 -6.43
N THR A 335 -19.96 -15.22 -7.62
CA THR A 335 -19.39 -16.08 -8.67
C THR A 335 -17.88 -16.23 -8.49
N GLY A 336 -17.22 -16.80 -9.48
CA GLY A 336 -15.78 -16.97 -9.51
C GLY A 336 -15.38 -18.00 -10.53
N PHE A 337 -14.11 -17.95 -10.92
CA PHE A 337 -13.52 -18.96 -11.79
C PHE A 337 -13.45 -20.30 -11.06
N ILE A 338 -13.94 -21.36 -11.70
CA ILE A 338 -13.70 -22.74 -11.27
C ILE A 338 -12.83 -23.46 -12.30
N SER A 339 -12.00 -24.36 -11.79
CA SER A 339 -11.21 -25.28 -12.61
C SER A 339 -11.83 -26.68 -12.57
N TYR A 340 -11.94 -27.31 -13.74
CA TYR A 340 -12.21 -28.74 -13.86
C TYR A 340 -10.93 -29.58 -13.79
N GLY A 341 -9.78 -28.94 -13.53
CA GLY A 341 -8.48 -29.58 -13.44
C GLY A 341 -8.13 -30.35 -14.71
N LYS A 342 -7.85 -31.65 -14.58
CA LYS A 342 -7.48 -32.52 -15.72
C LYS A 342 -8.66 -33.27 -16.34
N LEU A 343 -9.90 -32.98 -15.93
CA LEU A 343 -11.05 -33.68 -16.47
C LEU A 343 -11.22 -33.39 -17.97
N PRO A 344 -11.60 -34.40 -18.77
CA PRO A 344 -12.08 -34.18 -20.12
C PRO A 344 -13.46 -33.50 -20.09
N GLU A 345 -13.78 -32.68 -21.10
CA GLU A 345 -15.02 -31.89 -21.15
C GLU A 345 -16.30 -32.72 -21.01
N ASN A 346 -16.30 -33.97 -21.50
CA ASN A 346 -17.44 -34.89 -21.37
C ASN A 346 -17.71 -35.37 -19.94
N LYS A 347 -16.80 -35.11 -18.99
CA LYS A 347 -16.97 -35.37 -17.56
C LYS A 347 -17.29 -34.10 -16.75
N TYR A 348 -17.46 -32.95 -17.40
CA TYR A 348 -17.78 -31.73 -16.68
C TYR A 348 -19.18 -31.84 -16.07
N ILE A 349 -19.32 -31.29 -14.86
CA ILE A 349 -20.58 -31.24 -14.11
C ILE A 349 -20.98 -29.79 -13.81
N PRO A 350 -22.29 -29.47 -13.73
CA PRO A 350 -22.75 -28.11 -13.41
C PRO A 350 -22.38 -27.66 -11.99
N VAL A 351 -22.07 -26.38 -11.84
CA VAL A 351 -21.60 -25.75 -10.59
C VAL A 351 -22.32 -24.43 -10.38
N VAL A 352 -22.95 -24.27 -9.20
CA VAL A 352 -23.58 -23.02 -8.74
C VAL A 352 -23.00 -22.57 -7.41
N ALA A 353 -23.00 -21.27 -7.17
CA ALA A 353 -22.77 -20.67 -5.87
C ALA A 353 -24.11 -20.33 -5.24
N ILE A 354 -24.21 -20.50 -3.93
CA ILE A 354 -25.34 -20.06 -3.11
C ILE A 354 -24.87 -18.97 -2.15
N SER A 355 -25.78 -18.05 -1.81
CA SER A 355 -25.53 -17.01 -0.81
C SER A 355 -25.16 -17.60 0.56
N THR A 356 -24.52 -16.83 1.44
CA THR A 356 -24.15 -17.31 2.78
C THR A 356 -25.37 -17.60 3.66
N LYS A 357 -26.44 -16.81 3.53
CA LYS A 357 -27.71 -17.09 4.21
C LYS A 357 -28.38 -18.34 3.65
N GLY A 358 -28.35 -18.53 2.32
CA GLY A 358 -28.83 -19.75 1.67
C GLY A 358 -28.03 -20.99 2.05
N ALA A 359 -26.71 -20.87 2.19
CA ALA A 359 -25.82 -21.93 2.65
C ALA A 359 -26.14 -22.36 4.10
N ASN A 360 -26.33 -21.39 4.99
CA ASN A 360 -26.71 -21.65 6.38
C ASN A 360 -28.09 -22.35 6.43
N PHE A 361 -29.06 -21.85 5.66
CA PHE A 361 -30.39 -22.46 5.58
C PHE A 361 -30.36 -23.89 5.04
N LEU A 362 -29.63 -24.13 3.94
CA LEU A 362 -29.46 -25.47 3.37
C LEU A 362 -28.81 -26.44 4.37
N SER A 363 -27.75 -26.01 5.07
CA SER A 363 -27.11 -26.83 6.10
C SER A 363 -28.07 -27.16 7.26
N SER A 364 -28.86 -26.19 7.73
CA SER A 364 -29.88 -26.44 8.77
C SER A 364 -30.92 -27.47 8.32
N LEU A 365 -31.36 -27.43 7.06
CA LEU A 365 -32.29 -28.43 6.53
C LEU A 365 -31.65 -29.82 6.38
N LEU A 366 -30.36 -29.90 6.04
CA LEU A 366 -29.65 -31.17 5.90
C LEU A 366 -29.46 -31.89 7.24
N VAL A 367 -29.35 -31.14 8.35
CA VAL A 367 -29.38 -31.71 9.71
C VAL A 367 -30.73 -32.39 9.99
N LEU A 368 -31.83 -31.79 9.52
CA LEU A 368 -33.18 -32.33 9.72
C LEU A 368 -33.50 -33.47 8.75
N ASN A 369 -33.01 -33.38 7.51
CA ASN A 369 -33.20 -34.40 6.48
C ASN A 369 -31.89 -34.64 5.69
N PRO A 370 -31.12 -35.67 6.06
CA PRO A 370 -29.88 -36.03 5.37
C PRO A 370 -30.06 -36.46 3.90
N LYS A 371 -31.29 -36.72 3.46
CA LYS A 371 -31.64 -37.08 2.07
C LYS A 371 -32.32 -35.92 1.32
N LEU A 372 -32.21 -34.70 1.85
CA LEU A 372 -32.79 -33.52 1.22
C LEU A 372 -32.30 -33.40 -0.23
N LYS A 373 -33.25 -33.16 -1.14
CA LYS A 373 -32.96 -32.89 -2.54
C LYS A 373 -32.88 -31.41 -2.82
N PHE A 374 -31.90 -31.03 -3.62
CA PHE A 374 -31.72 -29.68 -4.11
C PHE A 374 -31.92 -29.67 -5.62
N TYR A 375 -32.75 -28.74 -6.07
CA TYR A 375 -32.94 -28.48 -7.48
C TYR A 375 -32.12 -27.28 -7.91
N PHE A 376 -31.43 -27.36 -9.05
CA PHE A 376 -30.98 -26.18 -9.76
C PHE A 376 -30.95 -26.35 -11.28
N ARG A 377 -31.09 -25.21 -11.96
CA ARG A 377 -31.00 -25.09 -13.41
C ARG A 377 -30.14 -23.89 -13.79
N GLN A 378 -29.24 -24.09 -14.75
CA GLN A 378 -28.42 -23.03 -15.33
C GLN A 378 -28.16 -23.29 -16.82
N ASN A 379 -27.81 -22.24 -17.55
CA ASN A 379 -27.78 -22.24 -19.02
C ASN A 379 -26.44 -21.77 -19.60
N CYS A 380 -25.36 -22.02 -18.86
CA CYS A 380 -24.01 -21.60 -19.20
C CYS A 380 -23.53 -22.25 -20.50
N LYS A 381 -22.75 -21.53 -21.30
CA LYS A 381 -22.14 -22.06 -22.52
C LYS A 381 -20.67 -21.69 -22.61
N ASN A 382 -19.85 -22.70 -22.89
CA ASN A 382 -18.49 -22.51 -23.40
C ASN A 382 -18.57 -22.35 -24.93
N LEU A 383 -18.00 -21.27 -25.45
CA LEU A 383 -17.98 -20.95 -26.88
C LEU A 383 -16.58 -21.08 -27.49
N GLY A 384 -15.69 -21.81 -26.82
CA GLY A 384 -14.33 -22.05 -27.28
C GLY A 384 -13.41 -20.85 -27.04
N TYR A 385 -12.33 -20.79 -27.81
CA TYR A 385 -11.33 -19.73 -27.69
C TYR A 385 -11.61 -18.60 -28.69
N VAL A 386 -11.38 -17.36 -28.26
CA VAL A 386 -11.45 -16.15 -29.09
C VAL A 386 -10.19 -15.31 -28.93
N ASN A 387 -9.83 -14.60 -29.99
CA ASN A 387 -8.71 -13.68 -29.98
C ASN A 387 -9.13 -12.34 -29.37
N THR A 388 -8.24 -11.75 -28.59
CA THR A 388 -8.36 -10.44 -27.95
C THR A 388 -6.95 -9.90 -27.69
N HIS A 389 -6.79 -8.85 -26.88
CA HIS A 389 -5.48 -8.26 -26.61
C HIS A 389 -5.32 -7.80 -25.16
N ASN A 390 -4.07 -7.79 -24.69
CA ASN A 390 -3.66 -6.88 -23.62
C ASN A 390 -3.51 -5.48 -24.21
N VAL A 391 -3.73 -4.45 -23.39
CA VAL A 391 -3.51 -3.05 -23.76
C VAL A 391 -2.26 -2.55 -23.06
N ILE A 392 -1.30 -2.00 -23.81
CA ILE A 392 0.01 -1.61 -23.27
C ILE A 392 0.32 -0.17 -23.67
N GLY A 393 0.83 0.61 -22.72
CA GLY A 393 1.31 1.98 -22.93
C GLY A 393 2.65 2.19 -22.22
N GLU A 394 3.51 3.04 -22.76
CA GLU A 394 4.89 3.16 -22.29
C GLU A 394 5.42 4.60 -22.32
N ILE A 395 6.14 4.97 -21.26
CA ILE A 395 7.03 6.14 -21.22
C ILE A 395 8.47 5.59 -21.26
N THR A 396 9.22 5.93 -22.30
CA THR A 396 10.58 5.41 -22.51
C THR A 396 11.57 6.04 -21.52
N GLY A 397 12.39 5.20 -20.89
CA GLY A 397 13.39 5.64 -19.93
C GLY A 397 14.55 6.40 -20.59
N SER A 398 15.05 7.44 -19.93
CA SER A 398 16.12 8.29 -20.46
C SER A 398 17.52 7.69 -20.31
N ALA A 399 17.75 6.88 -19.26
CA ALA A 399 19.08 6.34 -18.94
C ALA A 399 19.16 4.83 -19.20
N TYR A 400 18.08 4.11 -18.92
CA TYR A 400 17.99 2.66 -19.03
C TYR A 400 16.72 2.25 -19.79
N PRO A 401 16.59 2.59 -21.10
CA PRO A 401 15.38 2.33 -21.88
C PRO A 401 15.03 0.83 -22.01
N ASN A 402 16.01 -0.06 -21.82
CA ASN A 402 15.84 -1.51 -21.90
C ASN A 402 15.51 -2.18 -20.55
N LYS A 403 15.43 -1.40 -19.47
CA LYS A 403 15.03 -1.89 -18.14
C LYS A 403 13.63 -1.36 -17.84
N VAL A 404 12.72 -2.25 -17.50
CA VAL A 404 11.29 -1.97 -17.45
C VAL A 404 10.76 -2.03 -16.03
N ILE A 405 10.06 -0.97 -15.64
CA ILE A 405 9.19 -0.90 -14.48
C ILE A 405 7.75 -1.06 -14.96
N VAL A 406 7.11 -2.16 -14.59
CA VAL A 406 5.71 -2.42 -14.96
C VAL A 406 4.77 -1.95 -13.86
N VAL A 407 3.69 -1.30 -14.28
CA VAL A 407 2.50 -1.03 -13.47
C VAL A 407 1.32 -1.72 -14.15
N SER A 408 0.51 -2.50 -13.43
CA SER A 408 -0.52 -3.33 -14.06
C SER A 408 -1.83 -3.46 -13.28
N GLY A 409 -2.85 -3.86 -14.02
CA GLY A 409 -4.13 -4.37 -13.53
C GLY A 409 -4.75 -5.25 -14.61
N HIS A 410 -5.82 -5.97 -14.30
CA HIS A 410 -6.57 -6.70 -15.34
C HIS A 410 -7.83 -5.95 -15.75
N LEU A 411 -8.05 -5.95 -17.06
CA LEU A 411 -9.11 -5.20 -17.70
C LEU A 411 -10.44 -5.94 -17.67
N ASP A 412 -10.44 -7.28 -17.66
CA ASP A 412 -11.67 -8.06 -17.53
C ASP A 412 -12.23 -8.08 -16.10
N SER A 413 -13.49 -8.47 -15.97
CA SER A 413 -14.19 -8.60 -14.68
C SER A 413 -15.13 -9.80 -14.70
N SER A 414 -15.72 -10.14 -13.56
CA SER A 414 -16.93 -10.97 -13.55
C SER A 414 -18.08 -10.29 -14.31
N ASP A 415 -19.10 -11.06 -14.66
CA ASP A 415 -20.28 -10.63 -15.42
C ASP A 415 -21.52 -10.33 -14.56
N LEU A 416 -21.43 -10.44 -13.23
CA LEU A 416 -22.56 -10.12 -12.33
C LEU A 416 -22.66 -8.63 -12.00
N GLY A 417 -21.52 -7.93 -11.96
CA GLY A 417 -21.43 -6.53 -11.60
C GLY A 417 -20.72 -5.69 -12.67
N GLY A 418 -20.38 -4.47 -12.29
CA GLY A 418 -19.58 -3.56 -13.10
C GLY A 418 -18.07 -3.75 -12.95
N GLY A 419 -17.60 -4.69 -12.10
CA GLY A 419 -16.18 -4.97 -11.90
C GLY A 419 -15.40 -3.78 -11.36
N ALA A 420 -16.01 -2.95 -10.49
CA ALA A 420 -15.43 -1.69 -10.10
C ALA A 420 -14.15 -1.89 -9.28
N HIS A 421 -14.24 -2.64 -8.18
CA HIS A 421 -13.09 -3.04 -7.37
C HIS A 421 -12.28 -4.15 -8.04
N ASP A 422 -12.92 -5.05 -8.79
CA ASP A 422 -12.27 -6.19 -9.43
C ASP A 422 -12.46 -6.19 -10.96
N ASN A 423 -11.57 -5.56 -11.73
CA ASN A 423 -10.42 -4.76 -11.29
C ASN A 423 -10.27 -3.47 -12.11
N ALA A 424 -11.40 -2.75 -12.27
CA ALA A 424 -11.35 -1.43 -12.89
C ALA A 424 -10.49 -0.48 -12.06
N THR A 425 -10.56 -0.56 -10.72
CA THR A 425 -9.76 0.31 -9.85
C THR A 425 -8.27 0.14 -10.09
N GLY A 426 -7.74 -1.09 -10.11
CA GLY A 426 -6.31 -1.32 -10.32
C GLY A 426 -5.86 -0.97 -11.74
N SER A 427 -6.68 -1.29 -12.75
CA SER A 427 -6.42 -0.91 -14.15
C SER A 427 -6.34 0.61 -14.31
N VAL A 428 -7.30 1.34 -13.75
CA VAL A 428 -7.40 2.80 -13.91
C VAL A 428 -6.38 3.54 -13.03
N GLN A 429 -6.05 3.04 -11.83
CA GLN A 429 -4.94 3.60 -11.02
C GLN A 429 -3.59 3.42 -11.72
N SER A 430 -3.34 2.26 -12.31
CA SER A 430 -2.10 2.00 -13.05
C SER A 430 -1.96 2.93 -14.26
N LEU A 431 -3.04 3.17 -15.00
CA LEU A 431 -3.08 4.20 -16.03
C LEU A 431 -2.86 5.61 -15.44
N GLY A 432 -3.43 5.87 -14.27
CA GLY A 432 -3.24 7.11 -13.52
C GLY A 432 -1.80 7.39 -13.12
N VAL A 433 -0.95 6.38 -12.94
CA VAL A 433 0.49 6.58 -12.69
C VAL A 433 1.16 7.25 -13.90
N LEU A 434 0.87 6.77 -15.11
CA LEU A 434 1.39 7.37 -16.35
C LEU A 434 0.83 8.79 -16.56
N GLU A 435 -0.47 9.00 -16.26
CA GLU A 435 -1.06 10.35 -16.32
C GLU A 435 -0.30 11.33 -15.41
N ILE A 436 -0.05 10.95 -14.15
CA ILE A 436 0.68 11.80 -13.19
C ILE A 436 2.07 12.15 -13.75
N PHE A 437 2.84 11.17 -14.20
CA PHE A 437 4.19 11.44 -14.71
C PHE A 437 4.21 12.31 -15.95
N LYS A 438 3.30 12.10 -16.91
CA LYS A 438 3.17 12.98 -18.08
C LYS A 438 2.77 14.40 -17.68
N LYS A 439 1.86 14.56 -16.71
CA LYS A 439 1.33 15.88 -16.32
C LYS A 439 2.24 16.67 -15.40
N LEU A 440 3.07 15.98 -14.61
CA LEU A 440 4.14 16.58 -13.81
C LEU A 440 5.46 16.69 -14.60
N ASN A 441 5.47 16.37 -15.90
CA ASN A 441 6.66 16.39 -16.76
C ASN A 441 7.84 15.58 -16.22
N TYR A 442 7.55 14.49 -15.50
CA TYR A 442 8.57 13.59 -14.98
C TYR A 442 9.22 12.81 -16.12
N ARG A 443 10.55 12.77 -16.14
CA ARG A 443 11.34 12.01 -17.10
C ARG A 443 11.97 10.81 -16.40
N PRO A 444 11.41 9.59 -16.58
CA PRO A 444 11.91 8.44 -15.85
C PRO A 444 13.27 7.98 -16.40
N ARG A 445 14.10 7.42 -15.52
CA ARG A 445 15.40 6.84 -15.88
C ARG A 445 15.21 5.51 -16.59
N HIS A 446 14.28 4.69 -16.12
CA HIS A 446 13.86 3.41 -16.66
C HIS A 446 12.58 3.55 -17.47
N THR A 447 12.31 2.58 -18.32
CA THR A 447 11.06 2.54 -19.06
C THR A 447 9.91 2.20 -18.12
N ILE A 448 8.89 3.07 -18.05
CA ILE A 448 7.67 2.83 -17.27
C ILE A 448 6.58 2.33 -18.20
N ARG A 449 6.14 1.09 -17.99
CA ARG A 449 5.17 0.41 -18.84
C ARG A 449 3.91 0.08 -18.07
N LEU A 450 2.77 0.54 -18.59
CA LEU A 450 1.47 0.06 -18.17
C LEU A 450 1.13 -1.23 -18.93
N VAL A 451 0.69 -2.26 -18.22
CA VAL A 451 0.10 -3.47 -18.84
C VAL A 451 -1.29 -3.72 -18.27
N LEU A 452 -2.30 -3.66 -19.14
CA LEU A 452 -3.68 -4.03 -18.80
C LEU A 452 -3.98 -5.42 -19.35
N TYR A 453 -4.00 -6.42 -18.45
CA TYR A 453 -4.16 -7.82 -18.82
C TYR A 453 -5.60 -8.15 -19.19
N MET A 454 -5.79 -8.98 -20.22
CA MET A 454 -7.09 -9.55 -20.57
C MET A 454 -7.14 -11.04 -20.20
N GLY A 455 -8.21 -11.48 -19.56
CA GLY A 455 -8.43 -12.89 -19.25
C GLY A 455 -7.79 -13.36 -17.95
N GLU A 456 -7.71 -12.49 -16.94
CA GLU A 456 -7.33 -12.89 -15.57
C GLU A 456 -8.39 -13.83 -15.00
N GLN A 457 -9.67 -13.44 -15.14
CA GLN A 457 -10.87 -14.12 -14.63
C GLN A 457 -11.15 -15.47 -15.31
N ASN A 458 -10.37 -15.80 -16.35
CA ASN A 458 -10.45 -17.05 -17.11
C ASN A 458 -9.12 -17.82 -17.11
N GLY A 459 -8.30 -17.64 -16.07
CA GLY A 459 -7.08 -18.43 -15.86
C GLY A 459 -5.79 -17.74 -16.29
N MET A 460 -5.73 -16.40 -16.17
CA MET A 460 -4.53 -15.58 -16.37
C MET A 460 -3.94 -15.61 -17.80
N SER A 461 -4.81 -15.72 -18.82
CA SER A 461 -4.39 -15.82 -20.22
C SER A 461 -3.53 -14.64 -20.69
N GLY A 462 -3.90 -13.41 -20.32
CA GLY A 462 -3.19 -12.20 -20.71
C GLY A 462 -1.79 -12.11 -20.12
N ALA A 463 -1.64 -12.41 -18.82
CA ALA A 463 -0.33 -12.42 -18.17
C ALA A 463 0.59 -13.50 -18.73
N LYS A 464 0.06 -14.71 -18.99
CA LYS A 464 0.80 -15.78 -19.67
C LYS A 464 1.24 -15.40 -21.08
N ALA A 465 0.39 -14.68 -21.82
CA ALA A 465 0.74 -14.19 -23.15
C ALA A 465 1.85 -13.14 -23.07
N TYR A 466 1.71 -12.16 -22.17
CA TYR A 466 2.70 -11.11 -21.97
C TYR A 466 4.08 -11.68 -21.65
N GLU A 467 4.16 -12.62 -20.71
CA GLU A 467 5.40 -13.29 -20.35
C GLU A 467 6.08 -13.98 -21.53
N ARG A 468 5.33 -14.61 -22.45
CA ARG A 468 5.90 -15.29 -23.63
C ARG A 468 6.50 -14.34 -24.66
N PHE A 469 6.01 -13.11 -24.76
CA PHE A 469 6.48 -12.13 -25.74
C PHE A 469 7.65 -11.28 -25.24
N GLU A 470 7.90 -11.27 -23.94
CA GLU A 470 8.81 -10.33 -23.31
C GLU A 470 10.06 -11.01 -22.77
N ASN A 471 11.19 -10.29 -22.79
CA ASN A 471 12.38 -10.74 -22.09
C ASN A 471 12.18 -10.51 -20.58
N ARG A 472 11.96 -11.59 -19.83
CA ARG A 472 11.78 -11.53 -18.37
C ARG A 472 12.91 -10.79 -17.65
N ASP A 473 14.16 -10.92 -18.12
CA ASP A 473 15.33 -10.31 -17.47
C ASP A 473 15.39 -8.78 -17.64
N SER A 474 14.56 -8.20 -18.51
CA SER A 474 14.42 -6.74 -18.65
C SER A 474 13.58 -6.11 -17.53
N HIS A 475 12.76 -6.90 -16.82
CA HIS A 475 11.83 -6.40 -15.82
C HIS A 475 12.52 -6.28 -14.46
N ILE A 476 12.70 -5.05 -13.96
CA ILE A 476 13.34 -4.80 -12.67
C ILE A 476 12.31 -4.70 -11.53
N PHE A 477 11.11 -4.21 -11.83
CA PHE A 477 10.04 -4.02 -10.87
C PHE A 477 8.69 -4.19 -11.54
N VAL A 478 7.74 -4.85 -10.86
CA VAL A 478 6.38 -5.07 -11.35
C VAL A 478 5.41 -4.78 -10.22
N LEU A 479 4.57 -3.76 -10.37
CA LEU A 479 3.55 -3.36 -9.41
C LEU A 479 2.16 -3.63 -9.97
N GLU A 480 1.33 -4.33 -9.22
CA GLU A 480 -0.09 -4.52 -9.54
C GLU A 480 -0.99 -4.07 -8.39
N ASN A 481 -2.13 -3.49 -8.73
CA ASN A 481 -3.25 -3.43 -7.79
C ASN A 481 -4.33 -4.43 -8.20
N SER A 482 -4.56 -5.44 -7.36
CA SER A 482 -5.66 -6.40 -7.45
C SER A 482 -6.40 -6.52 -6.11
N SER A 483 -6.38 -5.45 -5.30
CA SER A 483 -7.01 -5.39 -3.97
C SER A 483 -8.11 -4.31 -3.87
N GLY A 484 -8.60 -3.82 -5.01
CA GLY A 484 -9.70 -2.86 -5.09
C GLY A 484 -9.29 -1.40 -4.85
N GLY A 485 -10.27 -0.50 -4.87
CA GLY A 485 -10.09 0.94 -4.65
C GLY A 485 -10.32 1.42 -3.22
N PHE A 486 -10.06 0.58 -2.22
CA PHE A 486 -10.18 0.95 -0.81
C PHE A 486 -8.96 1.74 -0.33
N ALA A 487 -9.04 2.30 0.88
CA ALA A 487 -7.95 3.08 1.47
C ALA A 487 -6.63 2.28 1.43
N PRO A 488 -5.58 2.75 0.75
CA PRO A 488 -4.28 2.10 0.78
C PRO A 488 -3.74 2.03 2.20
N ARG A 489 -3.03 0.94 2.49
CA ARG A 489 -2.32 0.69 3.74
C ARG A 489 -0.81 0.61 3.51
N GLY A 490 -0.39 0.29 2.28
CA GLY A 490 1.01 0.19 1.88
C GLY A 490 1.19 -0.85 0.79
N PHE A 491 2.27 -1.63 0.86
CA PHE A 491 2.64 -2.55 -0.22
C PHE A 491 3.14 -3.88 0.31
N THR A 492 2.84 -4.94 -0.42
CA THR A 492 3.50 -6.24 -0.27
C THR A 492 4.59 -6.34 -1.31
N PHE A 493 5.77 -6.80 -0.92
CA PHE A 493 6.89 -7.03 -1.82
C PHE A 493 7.32 -8.49 -1.79
N GLU A 494 7.43 -9.09 -2.96
CA GLU A 494 8.15 -10.34 -3.14
C GLU A 494 9.54 -10.03 -3.68
N CYS A 495 10.54 -10.14 -2.81
CA CYS A 495 11.92 -9.76 -3.11
C CYS A 495 12.91 -10.40 -2.11
N THR A 496 14.20 -10.24 -2.37
CA THR A 496 15.26 -10.59 -1.40
C THR A 496 15.21 -9.68 -0.17
N GLN A 497 15.79 -10.14 0.95
CA GLN A 497 15.86 -9.34 2.17
C GLN A 497 16.57 -8.00 1.96
N VAL A 498 17.69 -8.00 1.23
CA VAL A 498 18.45 -6.79 0.90
C VAL A 498 17.64 -5.80 0.07
N GLN A 499 16.85 -6.27 -0.89
CA GLN A 499 15.94 -5.41 -1.67
C GLN A 499 14.83 -4.83 -0.78
N PHE A 500 14.26 -5.64 0.11
CA PHE A 500 13.21 -5.19 1.02
C PHE A 500 13.70 -4.11 1.99
N GLU A 501 14.90 -4.26 2.55
CA GLU A 501 15.51 -3.26 3.43
C GLU A 501 15.68 -1.91 2.73
N LYS A 502 16.10 -1.91 1.46
CA LYS A 502 16.17 -0.69 0.64
C LYS A 502 14.79 -0.06 0.43
N LEU A 503 13.79 -0.86 0.07
CA LEU A 503 12.41 -0.37 -0.13
C LEU A 503 11.80 0.15 1.18
N ALA A 504 12.15 -0.45 2.32
CA ALA A 504 11.64 -0.05 3.62
C ALA A 504 12.12 1.35 4.04
N LEU A 505 13.23 1.85 3.49
CA LEU A 505 13.70 3.23 3.74
C LEU A 505 12.69 4.28 3.26
N PHE A 506 11.89 3.96 2.25
CA PHE A 506 10.88 4.86 1.70
C PHE A 506 9.67 5.06 2.60
N ARG A 507 9.45 4.22 3.63
CA ARG A 507 8.21 4.21 4.45
C ARG A 507 7.80 5.59 4.96
N HIS A 508 8.75 6.40 5.41
CA HIS A 508 8.47 7.73 5.98
C HIS A 508 7.85 8.70 4.95
N LEU A 509 8.09 8.51 3.65
CA LEU A 509 7.43 9.30 2.59
C LEU A 509 5.96 8.89 2.39
N PHE A 510 5.57 7.70 2.85
CA PHE A 510 4.20 7.19 2.75
C PHE A 510 3.38 7.38 4.03
N GLU A 511 4.04 7.61 5.18
CA GLU A 511 3.40 7.81 6.48
C GLU A 511 2.41 8.99 6.48
N PRO A 512 2.71 10.17 5.89
CA PRO A 512 1.75 11.27 5.81
C PRO A 512 0.45 10.92 5.05
N TYR A 513 0.51 9.86 4.23
CA TYR A 513 -0.58 9.37 3.39
C TYR A 513 -1.17 8.04 3.88
N LEU A 514 -0.81 7.63 5.12
CA LEU A 514 -1.30 6.42 5.79
C LEU A 514 -1.09 5.13 4.99
N SER A 515 -0.04 5.10 4.16
CA SER A 515 0.25 4.05 3.18
C SER A 515 1.63 3.40 3.43
N ASP A 516 2.11 3.40 4.66
CA ASP A 516 3.48 3.04 5.06
C ASP A 516 3.67 1.56 5.45
N LYS A 517 2.60 0.75 5.48
CA LYS A 517 2.69 -0.67 5.87
C LYS A 517 3.31 -1.52 4.76
N PHE A 518 4.63 -1.53 4.71
CA PHE A 518 5.39 -2.34 3.76
C PHE A 518 5.70 -3.69 4.38
N ILE A 519 5.36 -4.78 3.69
CA ILE A 519 5.68 -6.13 4.15
C ILE A 519 6.38 -6.94 3.06
N LYS A 520 7.09 -7.99 3.47
CA LYS A 520 7.64 -8.99 2.56
C LYS A 520 6.76 -10.24 2.60
N ALA A 521 6.23 -10.65 1.45
CA ALA A 521 5.48 -11.90 1.30
C ALA A 521 5.43 -12.33 -0.17
N ASN A 522 5.09 -13.58 -0.42
CA ASN A 522 4.89 -14.08 -1.79
C ASN A 522 3.64 -13.45 -2.40
N LEU A 523 3.73 -13.11 -3.69
CA LEU A 523 2.66 -12.56 -4.49
C LEU A 523 2.20 -13.57 -5.54
N ASN A 524 0.88 -13.63 -5.73
CA ASN A 524 0.23 -14.45 -6.74
C ASN A 524 -0.39 -13.56 -7.82
N GLY A 525 -1.23 -14.10 -8.70
CA GLY A 525 -1.89 -13.33 -9.74
C GLY A 525 -1.05 -13.19 -11.02
N GLY A 526 -1.44 -12.26 -11.89
CA GLY A 526 -0.82 -12.08 -13.21
C GLY A 526 0.67 -11.74 -13.15
N ILE A 527 1.07 -10.92 -12.18
CA ILE A 527 2.48 -10.52 -12.00
C ILE A 527 3.42 -11.68 -11.67
N SER A 528 2.90 -12.79 -11.14
CA SER A 528 3.71 -13.93 -10.74
C SER A 528 4.42 -14.63 -11.92
N PHE A 529 3.93 -14.44 -13.15
CA PHE A 529 4.58 -14.94 -14.38
C PHE A 529 5.87 -14.19 -14.72
N LEU A 530 6.00 -12.95 -14.25
CA LEU A 530 7.21 -12.12 -14.42
C LEU A 530 8.22 -12.30 -13.30
N ARG A 531 8.00 -13.27 -12.40
CA ARG A 531 8.95 -13.63 -11.36
C ARG A 531 10.29 -14.02 -11.99
N GLY A 532 11.36 -13.36 -11.54
CA GLY A 532 12.74 -13.57 -11.99
C GLY A 532 13.74 -13.36 -10.86
N LYS A 533 15.02 -13.71 -11.08
CA LYS A 533 16.06 -13.62 -10.04
C LYS A 533 16.31 -12.18 -9.55
N LYS A 534 16.09 -11.19 -10.42
CA LYS A 534 16.37 -9.77 -10.16
C LYS A 534 15.11 -8.92 -10.05
N THR A 535 13.97 -9.44 -10.48
CA THR A 535 12.69 -8.73 -10.54
C THR A 535 12.06 -8.67 -9.16
N ILE A 536 11.64 -7.48 -8.75
CA ILE A 536 10.81 -7.30 -7.55
C ILE A 536 9.36 -7.25 -7.95
N LEU A 537 8.54 -8.08 -7.32
CA LEU A 537 7.09 -7.99 -7.46
C LEU A 537 6.53 -7.18 -6.30
N ALA A 538 5.56 -6.31 -6.59
CA ALA A 538 4.88 -5.47 -5.62
C ALA A 538 3.37 -5.54 -5.84
N GLY A 539 2.63 -5.54 -4.74
CA GLY A 539 1.17 -5.46 -4.73
C GLY A 539 0.72 -4.29 -3.86
N LEU A 540 -0.16 -3.43 -4.37
CA LEU A 540 -0.81 -2.43 -3.53
C LEU A 540 -1.65 -3.16 -2.48
N ARG A 541 -1.46 -2.80 -1.20
CA ARG A 541 -2.31 -3.24 -0.10
C ARG A 541 -3.34 -2.17 0.20
N THR A 542 -4.60 -2.54 0.13
CA THR A 542 -5.70 -1.70 0.59
C THR A 542 -6.32 -2.25 1.87
N ASP A 543 -7.25 -1.51 2.45
CA ASP A 543 -8.12 -2.02 3.50
C ASP A 543 -8.95 -3.19 2.96
N SER A 544 -8.67 -4.38 3.49
CA SER A 544 -9.24 -5.62 2.99
C SER A 544 -10.64 -5.89 3.53
N GLN A 545 -11.08 -5.22 4.60
CA GLN A 545 -12.21 -5.69 5.43
C GLN A 545 -13.52 -5.80 4.67
N ARG A 546 -13.70 -4.97 3.63
CA ARG A 546 -14.92 -4.92 2.81
C ARG A 546 -14.79 -5.50 1.40
N TYR A 547 -13.59 -5.94 1.00
CA TYR A 547 -13.36 -6.37 -0.38
C TYR A 547 -14.28 -7.54 -0.77
N PHE A 548 -14.35 -8.56 0.09
CA PHE A 548 -15.15 -9.76 -0.15
C PHE A 548 -16.65 -9.58 0.12
N ASP A 549 -17.12 -8.39 0.53
CA ASP A 549 -18.55 -8.06 0.52
C ASP A 549 -19.06 -7.71 -0.89
N LEU A 550 -18.11 -7.42 -1.80
CA LEU A 550 -18.36 -6.92 -3.16
C LEU A 550 -17.82 -7.89 -4.22
N TYR A 551 -16.62 -8.43 -4.00
CA TYR A 551 -15.87 -9.29 -4.90
C TYR A 551 -16.75 -10.33 -5.61
N HIS A 552 -16.73 -10.35 -6.94
CA HIS A 552 -17.49 -11.30 -7.77
C HIS A 552 -19.01 -11.33 -7.50
N SER A 553 -19.60 -10.23 -7.06
CA SER A 553 -21.05 -10.12 -6.85
C SER A 553 -21.66 -8.99 -7.67
N GLU A 554 -22.99 -8.94 -7.72
CA GLU A 554 -23.73 -7.81 -8.29
C GLU A 554 -23.47 -6.47 -7.57
N ARG A 555 -22.85 -6.50 -6.37
CA ARG A 555 -22.46 -5.29 -5.64
C ARG A 555 -21.10 -4.75 -6.07
N ASP A 556 -20.32 -5.44 -6.91
CA ASP A 556 -19.09 -4.86 -7.42
C ASP A 556 -19.38 -3.83 -8.52
N ILE A 557 -19.77 -2.62 -8.10
CA ILE A 557 -20.22 -1.52 -8.96
C ILE A 557 -19.65 -0.19 -8.47
N PHE A 558 -19.56 0.77 -9.39
CA PHE A 558 -18.92 2.08 -9.17
C PHE A 558 -19.36 2.80 -7.90
N LYS A 559 -20.67 2.75 -7.56
CA LYS A 559 -21.23 3.43 -6.38
C LYS A 559 -20.61 3.00 -5.05
N ASN A 560 -19.96 1.83 -5.01
CA ASN A 560 -19.32 1.30 -3.81
C ASN A 560 -17.84 1.70 -3.69
N VAL A 561 -17.29 2.39 -4.69
CA VAL A 561 -15.93 2.94 -4.66
C VAL A 561 -15.94 4.34 -4.06
N ASN A 562 -15.19 4.52 -2.98
CA ASN A 562 -14.95 5.85 -2.42
C ASN A 562 -13.90 6.59 -3.25
N LYS A 563 -14.24 7.78 -3.75
CA LYS A 563 -13.35 8.59 -4.59
C LYS A 563 -12.01 8.89 -3.92
N ARG A 564 -12.04 9.32 -2.65
CA ARG A 564 -10.83 9.77 -1.94
C ARG A 564 -9.87 8.61 -1.67
N GLU A 565 -10.40 7.46 -1.27
CA GLU A 565 -9.62 6.23 -1.07
C GLU A 565 -8.96 5.78 -2.37
N PHE A 566 -9.73 5.82 -3.47
CA PHE A 566 -9.27 5.46 -4.80
C PHE A 566 -8.13 6.36 -5.29
N GLU A 567 -8.27 7.68 -5.14
CA GLU A 567 -7.23 8.66 -5.51
C GLU A 567 -5.99 8.55 -4.60
N LEU A 568 -6.17 8.22 -3.32
CA LEU A 568 -5.04 7.96 -2.41
C LEU A 568 -4.19 6.77 -2.91
N GLY A 569 -4.84 5.71 -3.40
CA GLY A 569 -4.14 4.56 -3.98
C GLY A 569 -3.35 4.90 -5.24
N GLN A 570 -3.87 5.76 -6.13
CA GLN A 570 -3.13 6.25 -7.30
C GLN A 570 -1.84 6.98 -6.90
N GLY A 571 -1.96 7.91 -5.95
CA GLY A 571 -0.81 8.69 -5.47
C GLY A 571 0.26 7.79 -4.85
N ALA A 572 -0.15 6.82 -4.02
CA ALA A 572 0.77 5.85 -3.43
C ALA A 572 1.50 5.01 -4.49
N MET A 573 0.77 4.50 -5.50
CA MET A 573 1.39 3.73 -6.58
C MET A 573 2.38 4.57 -7.39
N ALA A 574 2.03 5.82 -7.72
CA ALA A 574 2.91 6.72 -8.45
C ALA A 574 4.18 7.07 -7.65
N LEU A 575 4.04 7.35 -6.34
CA LEU A 575 5.18 7.62 -5.47
C LEU A 575 6.13 6.41 -5.41
N LEU A 576 5.61 5.19 -5.27
CA LEU A 576 6.45 4.00 -5.24
C LEU A 576 7.21 3.79 -6.55
N VAL A 577 6.54 3.97 -7.69
CA VAL A 577 7.17 3.84 -9.01
C VAL A 577 8.26 4.89 -9.19
N TYR A 578 8.01 6.14 -8.78
CA TYR A 578 9.00 7.23 -8.81
C TYR A 578 10.25 6.88 -7.99
N LEU A 579 10.08 6.41 -6.76
CA LEU A 579 11.21 6.09 -5.88
C LEU A 579 12.00 4.88 -6.39
N VAL A 580 11.32 3.86 -6.91
CA VAL A 580 11.97 2.71 -7.55
C VAL A 580 12.76 3.16 -8.77
N ASP A 581 12.19 3.99 -9.63
CA ASP A 581 12.87 4.51 -10.82
C ASP A 581 14.13 5.31 -10.47
N LYS A 582 14.07 6.15 -9.43
CA LYS A 582 15.18 7.01 -8.99
C LYS A 582 16.31 6.20 -8.36
N TYR A 583 15.99 5.20 -7.53
CA TYR A 583 16.95 4.58 -6.62
C TYR A 583 17.31 3.11 -6.89
N GLN A 584 16.62 2.42 -7.81
CA GLN A 584 17.07 1.11 -8.28
C GLN A 584 18.02 1.25 -9.46
N ASN A 585 19.06 0.40 -9.46
CA ASN A 585 20.05 0.31 -10.53
C ASN A 585 20.03 -1.07 -11.17
#